data_AF-A0A521J9L0-F1
#
_entry.id   AF-A0A521J9L0-F1
#
_cell.length_a   1.000
_cell.length_b   1.000
_cell.length_c   1.000
_cell.angle_alpha   90.00
_cell.angle_beta   90.00
_cell.angle_gamma   90.00
#
_symmetry.space_group_name_H-M   'P 1'
#
loop_
_entity.id
_entity.type
_entity.pdbx_description
1 polymer ?
#
loop_
_entity_poly.entity_id
_entity_poly.type
_entity_poly.pdbx_seq_one_letter_code
_entity_poly.pdbx_strand_id
1 'polypeptide(L)' 'MFLEEKRCARCGKSEEYVNLERHHVVKRSTGGTDEDTIYLCRECHNWAEHNIDEAEKLGLHKRVYKLNKQNNGKF' A
#
# COMPACT_ATOMS: atom_id res chain seq x y z
N MET A 1 -2.53 27.35 -10.22
CA MET A 1 -3.05 26.26 -9.36
C MET A 1 -2.28 25.02 -9.77
N PHE A 2 -1.26 24.62 -9.01
CA PHE A 2 -0.54 23.38 -9.28
C PHE A 2 -1.41 22.25 -8.74
N LEU A 3 -2.25 21.67 -9.59
CA LEU A 3 -2.90 20.40 -9.24
C LEU A 3 -1.78 19.37 -9.19
N GLU A 4 -1.47 18.85 -8.00
CA GLU A 4 -0.58 17.70 -7.87
C GLU A 4 -1.18 16.54 -8.64
N GLU A 5 -0.60 16.26 -9.82
CA GLU A 5 -1.03 15.20 -10.72
C GLU A 5 -0.88 13.85 -10.01
N LYS A 6 -1.97 13.08 -9.92
CA LYS A 6 -1.89 11.73 -9.33
C LYS A 6 -1.14 10.82 -10.29
N ARG A 7 -0.21 10.05 -9.73
CA ARG A 7 0.63 9.10 -10.46
C ARG A 7 0.63 7.74 -9.79
N CYS A 8 0.75 6.69 -10.60
CA CYS A 8 1.00 5.35 -10.12
C CYS A 8 2.35 5.30 -9.39
N ALA A 9 2.34 4.93 -8.11
CA ALA A 9 3.54 4.86 -7.28
C ALA A 9 4.58 3.85 -7.79
N ARG A 10 4.17 2.84 -8.58
CA ARG A 10 5.07 1.84 -9.16
C ARG A 10 5.65 2.22 -10.52
N CYS A 11 4.79 2.61 -11.47
CA CYS A 11 5.20 2.81 -12.87
C CYS A 11 5.23 4.28 -13.30
N GLY A 12 4.82 5.21 -12.44
CA GLY A 12 4.86 6.65 -12.70
C GLY A 12 3.80 7.19 -13.67
N LYS A 13 3.00 6.33 -14.33
CA LYS A 13 1.92 6.76 -15.24
C LYS A 13 0.91 7.62 -14.51
N SER A 14 0.50 8.73 -15.13
CA SER A 14 -0.47 9.67 -14.59
C SER A 14 -1.92 9.23 -14.83
N GLU A 15 -2.85 9.81 -14.07
CA GLU A 15 -4.29 9.56 -14.23
C GLU A 15 -4.86 9.97 -15.60
N GLU A 16 -4.11 10.76 -16.39
CA GLU A 16 -4.45 11.09 -17.78
C GLU A 16 -4.38 9.85 -18.71
N TYR A 17 -3.43 8.94 -18.45
CA TYR A 17 -3.16 7.80 -19.33
C TYR A 17 -3.70 6.47 -18.79
N VAL A 18 -3.93 6.39 -17.48
CA VAL A 18 -4.37 5.16 -16.83
C VAL A 18 -5.36 5.45 -15.71
N ASN A 19 -6.29 4.53 -15.49
CA ASN A 19 -7.12 4.60 -14.30
C ASN A 19 -6.28 4.25 -13.05
N LEU A 20 -6.26 5.15 -12.07
CA LEU A 20 -5.58 4.98 -10.80
C LEU A 20 -6.57 4.57 -9.72
N GLU A 21 -6.23 3.50 -9.00
CA GLU A 21 -7.01 2.94 -7.91
C GLU A 21 -6.25 3.11 -6.59
N ARG A 22 -6.99 3.30 -5.50
CA ARG A 22 -6.41 3.33 -4.16
C ARG A 22 -5.99 1.93 -3.73
N HIS A 23 -4.70 1.76 -3.48
CA HIS A 23 -4.11 0.55 -2.93
C HIS A 23 -3.80 0.73 -1.46
N HIS A 24 -4.20 -0.22 -0.61
CA HIS A 24 -3.82 -0.23 0.81
C HIS A 24 -2.48 -0.93 0.99
N VAL A 25 -1.43 -0.15 1.29
CA VAL A 25 -0.08 -0.66 1.54
C VAL A 25 -0.08 -1.51 2.81
N VAL A 26 -0.80 -1.06 3.84
CA VAL A 26 -1.12 -1.85 5.03
C VAL A 26 -2.55 -2.36 4.92
N LYS A 27 -2.75 -3.68 5.01
CA LYS A 27 -4.10 -4.25 4.94
C LYS A 27 -4.97 -3.73 6.09
N ARG A 28 -6.22 -3.38 5.79
CA ARG A 28 -7.20 -2.94 6.81
C ARG A 28 -7.38 -3.97 7.94
N SER A 29 -7.35 -5.26 7.60
CA SER A 29 -7.45 -6.37 8.57
C SER A 29 -6.29 -6.43 9.57
N THR A 30 -5.16 -5.82 9.25
CA THR A 30 -3.97 -5.72 10.13
C THR A 30 -3.82 -4.35 10.77
N GLY A 31 -4.84 -3.49 10.66
CA GLY A 31 -4.86 -2.14 11.27
C GLY A 31 -4.48 -1.00 10.32
N GLY A 32 -4.40 -1.23 9.01
CA GLY A 32 -4.16 -0.16 8.04
C GLY A 32 -5.35 0.79 7.92
N THR A 33 -5.06 2.08 7.74
CA THR A 33 -6.06 3.15 7.59
C THR A 33 -6.14 3.65 6.14
N ASP A 34 -7.01 4.62 5.88
CA ASP A 34 -7.09 5.27 4.57
C ASP A 34 -5.85 6.13 4.25
N GLU A 35 -5.09 6.52 5.28
CA GLU A 35 -3.83 7.25 5.14
C GLU A 35 -2.69 6.32 4.69
N ASP A 36 -2.82 5.01 4.92
CA ASP A 36 -1.89 3.98 4.43
C ASP A 36 -2.18 3.58 2.96
N THR A 37 -2.75 4.51 2.18
CA THR A 37 -3.08 4.26 0.77
C THR A 37 -2.23 5.03 -0.21
N ILE A 38 -1.90 4.37 -1.32
CA ILE A 38 -1.19 4.93 -2.47
C ILE A 38 -2.02 4.75 -3.73
N TYR A 39 -1.70 5.48 -4.79
CA TYR A 39 -2.31 5.28 -6.09
C TYR A 39 -1.50 4.29 -6.93
N LEU A 40 -2.18 3.28 -7.48
CA LEU A 40 -1.62 2.35 -8.46
C LEU A 40 -2.55 2.26 -9.66
N CYS A 41 -1.99 2.11 -10.86
CA CYS A 41 -2.81 1.69 -12.00
C CYS A 41 -3.27 0.24 -11.81
N ARG A 42 -4.39 -0.14 -12.42
CA ARG A 42 -4.98 -1.49 -12.29
C ARG A 42 -3.97 -2.63 -12.49
N GLU A 43 -3.08 -2.51 -13.47
CA GLU A 43 -2.04 -3.51 -13.74
C GLU A 43 -1.04 -3.63 -12.59
N CYS A 44 -0.59 -2.49 -12.05
CA CYS A 44 0.33 -2.45 -10.92
C CYS A 44 -0.35 -2.87 -9.62
N HIS A 45 -1.63 -2.54 -9.45
CA HIS A 45 -2.44 -3.00 -8.33
C HIS A 45 -2.50 -4.53 -8.30
N ASN A 46 -2.92 -5.14 -9.40
CA ASN A 46 -2.98 -6.58 -9.51
C ASN A 46 -1.62 -7.24 -9.30
N TRP A 47 -0.55 -6.67 -9.88
CA TRP A 47 0.80 -7.19 -9.65
C TRP A 47 1.21 -7.14 -8.18
N ALA A 48 0.93 -6.03 -7.47
CA ALA A 48 1.29 -5.88 -6.06
C ALA A 48 0.56 -6.89 -5.17
N GLU A 49 -0.68 -7.24 -5.48
CA GLU A 49 -1.45 -8.26 -4.75
C GLU A 49 -0.92 -9.69 -4.96
N HIS A 50 -0.28 -9.97 -6.10
CA HIS A 50 0.24 -11.30 -6.43
C HIS A 50 1.74 -11.46 -6.14
N ASN A 51 2.50 -10.36 -5.99
CA ASN A 51 3.95 -10.36 -5.81
C ASN A 51 4.31 -9.66 -4.49
N ILE A 52 3.82 -10.21 -3.37
CA ILE A 52 3.86 -9.54 -2.07
C ILE A 52 5.29 -9.22 -1.62
N ASP A 53 6.24 -10.14 -1.82
CA ASP A 53 7.62 -9.95 -1.36
C ASP A 53 8.33 -8.86 -2.16
N GLU A 54 8.11 -8.79 -3.47
CA GLU A 54 8.64 -7.73 -4.33
C GLU A 54 7.93 -6.40 -4.08
N ALA A 55 6.61 -6.43 -3.86
CA ALA A 55 5.83 -5.25 -3.50
C ALA A 55 6.30 -4.65 -2.17
N GLU A 56 6.67 -5.48 -1.19
CA GLU A 56 7.22 -5.01 0.09
C GLU A 56 8.57 -4.30 -0.08
N LYS A 57 9.47 -4.86 -0.89
CA LYS A 57 10.76 -4.21 -1.22
C LYS A 57 10.57 -2.84 -1.88
N LEU A 58 9.48 -2.66 -2.63
CA LEU A 58 9.14 -1.42 -3.31
C LEU A 58 8.27 -0.48 -2.45
N GLY A 59 7.95 -0.85 -1.20
CA GLY A 59 7.07 -0.06 -0.32
C GLY A 59 5.61 -0.04 -0.76
N LEU A 60 5.21 -0.92 -1.68
CA LEU A 60 3.83 -1.07 -2.16
C LEU A 60 3.02 -2.02 -1.26
N HIS A 61 3.70 -2.79 -0.40
CA HIS A 61 3.08 -3.61 0.63
C HIS A 61 3.84 -3.47 1.94
N LYS A 62 3.14 -3.55 3.08
CA LYS A 62 3.78 -3.55 4.41
C LYS A 62 3.10 -4.57 5.31
N ARG A 63 3.85 -5.60 5.69
CA ARG A 63 3.40 -6.57 6.69
C ARG A 63 3.47 -5.95 8.09
N VAL A 64 2.30 -5.76 8.69
CA VAL A 64 2.22 -5.45 10.12
C VAL A 64 2.22 -6.77 10.87
N TYR A 65 3.37 -7.12 11.43
CA TYR A 65 3.46 -8.18 12.42
C TYR A 65 2.80 -7.67 13.70
N LYS A 66 1.61 -8.17 14.03
CA LYS A 66 1.05 -7.96 15.37
C LYS A 66 2.10 -8.51 16.34
N LEU A 67 2.77 -7.63 17.08
CA LEU A 67 3.54 -8.02 18.25
C LEU A 67 2.55 -8.76 19.14
N ASN A 68 2.65 -10.08 19.14
CA ASN A 68 1.82 -10.92 19.98
C ASN A 68 2.13 -10.46 21.40
N LYS A 69 1.11 -9.96 22.10
CA LYS A 69 1.22 -9.35 23.43
C LYS A 69 1.75 -10.43 24.40
N GLN A 70 3.08 -10.57 24.49
CA GLN A 70 3.71 -11.51 25.41
C GLN A 70 3.69 -10.89 26.82
N ASN A 71 2.75 -11.40 27.61
CA ASN A 71 2.79 -11.75 29.02
C ASN A 71 3.62 -10.94 30.05
N ASN A 72 2.94 -10.74 31.19
CA ASN A 72 3.45 -10.65 32.57
C ASN A 72 4.14 -9.37 33.04
N GLY A 73 3.32 -8.47 33.59
CA GLY A 73 3.71 -7.61 34.70
C GLY A 73 2.85 -7.91 35.93
N LYS A 74 3.11 -9.03 36.61
CA LYS A 74 2.81 -9.16 38.04
C LYS A 74 4.03 -8.59 38.76
N PHE A 75 3.86 -7.46 39.43
CA PHE A 75 4.69 -7.01 40.55
C PHE A 75 3.75 -6.67 41.70
#